data_AF-A0A9X3WMT0-F1
#
_entry.id   AF-A0A9X3WMT0-F1
#
_cell.length_a   1.000
_cell.length_b   1.000
_cell.length_c   1.000
_cell.angle_alpha   90.00
_cell.angle_beta   90.00
_cell.angle_gamma   90.00
#
_symmetry.space_group_name_H-M   'P 1'
#
loop_
_entity.id
_entity.type
_entity.pdbx_description
1 polymer ?
#
loop_
_entity_poly.entity_id
_entity_poly.type
_entity_poly.pdbx_seq_one_letter_code
_entity_poly.pdbx_strand_id
1 'polypeptide(L)'
;MKKHKVSYKLKVFSVKKVSRIAAKREISYEIKLASKLILDELCFNWNKARLEEEINESIDSNDKEKFLKLSKKYQLYSWEH
;
A
#
# COMPACT_ATOMS: atom_id res chain seq x y z
N MET A 1 14.35 -61.80 -37.76
CA MET A 1 13.73 -60.72 -36.95
C MET A 1 14.49 -60.61 -35.63
N LYS A 2 15.36 -59.60 -35.46
CA LYS A 2 16.14 -59.43 -34.23
C LYS A 2 15.25 -58.83 -33.13
N LYS A 3 15.07 -59.55 -32.02
CA LYS A 3 14.31 -59.06 -30.87
C LYS A 3 15.17 -58.03 -30.12
N HIS A 4 14.78 -56.76 -30.16
CA HIS A 4 15.43 -55.70 -29.41
C HIS A 4 15.02 -55.80 -27.94
N LYS A 5 16.01 -55.94 -27.03
CA LYS A 5 15.78 -55.92 -25.59
C LYS A 5 15.85 -54.48 -25.10
N VAL A 6 14.71 -53.95 -24.64
CA VAL A 6 14.64 -52.61 -24.04
C VAL A 6 14.91 -52.74 -22.54
N SER A 7 15.93 -52.06 -22.03
CA SER A 7 16.23 -52.01 -20.60
C SER A 7 15.96 -50.62 -20.04
N TYR A 8 15.13 -50.56 -19.00
CA TYR A 8 14.88 -49.32 -18.25
C TYR A 8 15.79 -49.27 -17.03
N LYS A 9 16.43 -48.12 -16.81
CA LYS A 9 17.15 -47.81 -15.56
C LYS A 9 16.51 -46.60 -14.92
N LEU A 10 16.17 -46.72 -13.65
CA LEU A 10 15.76 -45.59 -12.82
C LEU A 10 17.00 -44.77 -12.49
N LYS A 11 17.01 -43.50 -12.90
CA LYS A 11 18.09 -42.56 -12.61
C LYS A 11 17.60 -41.63 -11.51
N VAL A 12 18.23 -41.68 -10.34
CA VAL A 12 17.91 -40.75 -9.25
C VAL A 12 18.48 -39.39 -9.63
N PHE A 13 17.61 -38.39 -9.73
CA PHE A 13 18.04 -37.01 -9.90
C PHE A 13 18.68 -36.55 -8.59
N SER A 14 20.02 -36.54 -8.52
CA SER A 14 20.70 -35.86 -7.42
C SER A 14 20.36 -34.38 -7.53
N VAL A 15 19.56 -33.86 -6.61
CA VAL A 15 19.21 -32.45 -6.54
C VAL A 15 20.52 -31.65 -6.43
N LYS A 16 21.00 -31.12 -7.55
CA LYS A 16 22.18 -30.26 -7.59
C LYS A 16 21.86 -29.06 -6.72
N LYS A 17 22.52 -28.98 -5.55
CA LYS A 17 22.47 -27.91 -4.56
C LYS A 17 21.08 -27.28 -4.45
N VAL A 18 20.29 -27.82 -3.53
CA VAL A 18 19.13 -27.10 -2.96
C VAL A 18 19.62 -25.69 -2.62
N SER A 19 19.28 -24.70 -3.46
CA SER A 19 19.37 -23.31 -3.08
C SER A 19 18.48 -23.21 -1.86
N ARG A 20 19.08 -23.05 -0.68
CA ARG A 20 18.32 -22.90 0.56
C ARG A 20 17.45 -21.67 0.36
N ILE A 21 16.14 -21.88 0.21
CA ILE A 21 15.17 -20.80 0.20
C ILE A 21 15.20 -20.23 1.62
N ALA A 22 15.95 -19.16 1.82
CA ALA A 22 15.92 -18.42 3.07
C ALA A 22 14.62 -17.61 3.07
N ALA A 23 13.74 -17.87 4.04
CA ALA A 23 12.58 -17.01 4.26
C ALA A 23 13.09 -15.58 4.50
N LYS A 24 12.66 -14.62 3.68
CA LYS A 24 12.90 -13.20 3.97
C LYS A 24 12.26 -12.90 5.32
N ARG A 25 12.94 -12.12 6.17
CA ARG A 25 12.33 -11.55 7.38
C ARG A 25 11.25 -10.58 6.93
N GLU A 26 10.04 -11.08 6.76
CA GLU A 26 8.89 -10.21 6.51
C GLU A 26 8.55 -9.48 7.80
N ILE A 27 8.31 -8.17 7.69
CA ILE A 27 7.75 -7.38 8.78
C ILE A 27 6.42 -8.03 9.17
N SER A 28 6.18 -8.21 10.49
CA SER A 28 4.90 -8.74 10.98
C SER A 28 3.76 -7.98 10.35
N TYR A 29 2.73 -8.70 9.92
CA TYR A 29 1.53 -8.13 9.34
C TYR A 29 0.94 -7.03 10.26
N GLU A 30 0.98 -7.24 11.56
CA GLU A 30 0.48 -6.30 12.57
C GLU A 30 1.21 -4.95 12.49
N ILE A 31 2.53 -4.98 12.33
CA ILE A 31 3.35 -3.77 12.23
C ILE A 31 3.03 -3.02 10.93
N LYS A 32 2.88 -3.75 9.81
CA LYS A 32 2.47 -3.13 8.53
C LYS A 32 1.09 -2.49 8.65
N LEU A 33 0.14 -3.18 9.29
CA LEU A 33 -1.23 -2.70 9.46
C LEU A 33 -1.27 -1.46 10.36
N ALA A 34 -0.63 -1.52 11.53
CA ALA A 34 -0.54 -0.39 12.46
C ALA A 34 0.11 0.83 11.80
N SER A 35 1.20 0.63 11.07
CA SER A 35 1.89 1.71 10.36
C SER A 35 1.00 2.37 9.30
N LYS A 36 0.19 1.56 8.59
CA LYS A 36 -0.74 2.06 7.59
C LYS A 36 -1.87 2.87 8.23
N LEU A 37 -2.48 2.37 9.30
CA LEU A 37 -3.55 3.08 10.00
C LEU A 37 -3.07 4.42 10.56
N ILE A 38 -1.89 4.44 11.18
CA ILE A 38 -1.28 5.67 11.70
C ILE A 38 -1.00 6.66 10.56
N LEU A 39 -0.46 6.18 9.44
CA LEU A 39 -0.20 7.05 8.28
C LEU A 39 -1.50 7.61 7.69
N ASP A 40 -2.53 6.80 7.57
CA ASP A 40 -3.85 7.23 7.05
C ASP A 40 -4.45 8.33 7.95
N GLU A 41 -4.39 8.15 9.28
CA GLU A 41 -4.85 9.16 10.25
C GLU A 41 -4.05 10.46 10.18
N LEU A 42 -2.71 10.37 10.13
CA LEU A 42 -1.85 11.55 10.02
C LEU A 42 -2.11 12.31 8.71
N CYS A 43 -2.25 11.58 7.59
CA CYS A 43 -2.57 12.19 6.29
C CYS A 43 -3.93 12.88 6.33
N PHE A 44 -4.93 12.26 6.95
CA PHE A 44 -6.26 12.83 7.11
C PHE A 44 -6.21 14.15 7.89
N ASN A 45 -5.58 14.13 9.07
CA ASN A 45 -5.47 15.31 9.93
C ASN A 45 -4.68 16.45 9.26
N TRP A 46 -3.57 16.13 8.59
CA TRP A 46 -2.77 17.13 7.89
C TRP A 46 -3.53 17.76 6.72
N ASN A 47 -4.21 16.95 5.89
CA ASN A 47 -4.99 17.47 4.77
C ASN A 47 -6.15 18.34 5.24
N LYS A 48 -6.81 17.95 6.33
CA LYS A 48 -7.89 18.75 6.94
C LYS A 48 -7.36 20.10 7.42
N ALA A 49 -6.29 20.12 8.20
CA ALA A 49 -5.68 21.35 8.71
C ALA A 49 -5.23 22.28 7.56
N ARG A 50 -4.60 21.71 6.52
CA ARG A 50 -4.17 22.50 5.35
C ARG A 50 -5.34 23.12 4.61
N LEU A 51 -6.45 22.41 4.46
CA LEU A 51 -7.67 22.95 3.85
C LEU A 51 -8.29 24.06 4.70
N GLU A 52 -8.28 23.93 6.02
CA GLU A 52 -8.74 24.97 6.94
C GLU A 52 -7.90 26.24 6.82
N GLU A 53 -6.57 26.10 6.76
CA GLU A 53 -5.65 27.22 6.52
C GLU A 53 -5.91 27.89 5.16
N GLU A 54 -5.99 27.12 4.08
CA GLU A 54 -6.27 27.65 2.74
C GLU A 54 -7.65 28.36 2.66
N ILE A 55 -8.65 27.87 3.41
CA ILE A 55 -9.96 28.49 3.54
C ILE A 55 -9.84 29.83 4.28
N ASN A 56 -9.16 29.86 5.42
CA ASN A 56 -8.97 31.09 6.20
C ASN A 56 -8.23 32.15 5.38
N GLU A 57 -7.17 31.77 4.65
CA GLU A 57 -6.48 32.67 3.72
C GLU A 57 -7.41 33.20 2.61
N SER A 58 -8.32 32.38 2.10
CA SER A 58 -9.30 32.81 1.08
C SER A 58 -10.32 33.81 1.64
N ILE A 59 -10.65 33.70 2.94
CA ILE A 59 -11.51 34.67 3.63
C ILE A 59 -10.76 35.99 3.79
N ASP A 60 -9.49 35.95 4.23
CA ASP A 60 -8.65 37.14 4.42
C ASP A 60 -8.41 37.89 3.11
N SER A 61 -8.26 37.16 2.00
CA SER A 61 -8.08 37.72 0.65
C SER A 61 -9.41 38.05 -0.05
N ASN A 62 -10.55 37.82 0.60
CA ASN A 62 -11.91 38.06 0.08
C ASN A 62 -12.21 37.34 -1.26
N ASP A 63 -11.53 36.22 -1.52
CA ASP A 63 -11.68 35.40 -2.73
C ASP A 63 -12.81 34.37 -2.56
N LYS A 64 -14.02 34.79 -2.95
CA LYS A 64 -15.23 33.97 -2.88
C LYS A 64 -15.15 32.70 -3.73
N GLU A 65 -14.48 32.72 -4.87
CA GLU A 65 -14.42 31.54 -5.74
C GLU A 65 -13.53 30.46 -5.13
N LYS A 66 -12.36 30.88 -4.61
CA LYS A 66 -11.43 29.99 -3.92
C LYS A 66 -12.08 29.41 -2.66
N PHE A 67 -12.77 30.23 -1.88
CA PHE A 67 -13.52 29.78 -0.70
C PHE A 67 -14.57 28.71 -1.05
N LEU A 68 -15.39 28.92 -2.08
CA LEU A 68 -16.43 27.97 -2.50
C LEU A 68 -15.84 26.63 -2.96
N LYS A 69 -14.72 26.66 -3.71
CA LYS A 69 -14.02 25.46 -4.18
C LYS A 69 -13.41 24.67 -3.01
N LEU A 70 -12.79 25.36 -2.07
CA LEU A 70 -12.16 24.73 -0.90
C LEU A 70 -13.21 24.19 0.08
N SER A 71 -14.31 24.91 0.28
CA SER A 71 -15.43 24.46 1.12
C SER A 71 -16.04 23.15 0.63
N LYS A 72 -16.22 22.99 -0.69
CA LYS A 72 -16.68 21.71 -1.28
C LYS A 72 -15.71 20.56 -1.04
N LYS A 73 -14.40 20.82 -1.05
CA LYS A 73 -13.38 19.80 -0.74
C LYS A 73 -13.37 19.46 0.75
N TYR A 74 -13.55 20.46 1.60
CA TYR A 74 -13.59 20.28 3.05
C TYR A 74 -14.81 19.46 3.51
N GLN A 75 -15.95 19.54 2.81
CA GLN A 75 -17.14 18.72 3.10
C GLN A 75 -16.87 17.20 3.13
N LEU A 76 -15.89 16.73 2.36
CA LEU A 76 -15.50 15.31 2.38
C LEU A 76 -14.90 14.89 3.73
N TYR A 77 -14.29 15.84 4.46
CA TYR A 77 -13.71 15.63 5.78
C TYR A 77 -14.72 15.84 6.92
N SER A 78 -15.93 16.32 6.63
CA SER A 78 -16.98 16.60 7.63
C SER A 78 -18.10 15.55 7.65
N TRP A 79 -18.05 14.52 6.80
CA TRP A 79 -19.14 13.55 6.63
C TRP A 79 -19.17 12.45 7.71
N GLU A 80 -18.17 12.40 8.59
CA GLU A 80 -18.09 11.43 9.69
C GLU A 80 -18.43 12.04 11.06
N HIS A 81 -19.54 12.78 11.16
CA HIS A 81 -20.07 13.23 12.46
C HIS A 81 -21.57 13.07 12.58
#